data_AF-A0A2U2JA53-F1
#
_entry.id   AF-A0A2U2JA53-F1
#
_cell.length_a   1.000
_cell.length_b   1.000
_cell.length_c   1.000
_cell.angle_alpha   90.00
_cell.angle_beta   90.00
_cell.angle_gamma   90.00
#
_symmetry.space_group_name_H-M   'P 1'
#
loop_
_entity.id
_entity.type
_entity.pdbx_description
1 polymer ?
#
loop_
_entity_poly.entity_id
_entity_poly.type
_entity_poly.pdbx_seq_one_letter_code
_entity_poly.pdbx_strand_id
1 'polypeptide(L)'
;MTHYKQIINKQNGETEFIFNATLKKIGEKVLTNSNEKEYIIVTIGFELPNGESVERTATCYKNNYEYGIEEGLVYLCNLRFDELENPHITMSHLVNGTRASKEDFTGIFNLKHHLIKDELVE
;
A
#
# COMPACT_ATOMS: atom_id res chain seq x y z
N MET A 1 14.42 2.12 4.87
CA MET A 1 14.40 0.69 4.44
C MET A 1 12.96 0.23 4.33
N THR A 2 12.61 -0.54 3.31
CA THR A 2 11.24 -1.05 3.15
C THR A 2 10.95 -2.16 4.15
N HIS A 3 9.81 -2.08 4.84
CA HIS A 3 9.33 -3.15 5.72
C HIS A 3 8.41 -4.09 4.96
N TYR A 4 8.73 -5.39 5.00
CA TYR A 4 7.91 -6.44 4.41
C TYR A 4 7.14 -7.18 5.49
N LYS A 5 5.82 -7.30 5.31
CA LYS A 5 4.96 -8.13 6.13
C LYS A 5 4.63 -9.40 5.37
N GLN A 6 5.17 -10.52 5.83
CA GLN A 6 4.79 -11.83 5.32
C GLN A 6 3.34 -12.15 5.72
N ILE A 7 2.56 -12.66 4.77
CA ILE A 7 1.21 -13.16 4.97
C ILE A 7 1.03 -14.49 4.22
N ILE A 8 0.04 -15.27 4.65
CA ILE A 8 -0.43 -16.45 3.90
C ILE A 8 -1.76 -16.09 3.26
N ASN A 9 -1.83 -16.21 1.94
CA ASN A 9 -3.07 -15.99 1.20
C ASN A 9 -4.05 -17.12 1.52
N LYS A 10 -5.21 -16.76 2.10
CA LYS A 10 -6.20 -17.73 2.57
C LYS A 10 -6.91 -18.49 1.45
N GLN A 11 -6.85 -18.00 0.22
CA GLN A 11 -7.56 -18.60 -0.92
C GLN A 11 -6.76 -19.73 -1.56
N ASN A 12 -5.45 -19.57 -1.70
CA ASN A 12 -4.57 -20.52 -2.37
C ASN A 12 -3.45 -21.09 -1.47
N GLY A 13 -3.26 -20.58 -0.26
CA GLY A 13 -2.23 -21.02 0.68
C GLY A 13 -0.83 -20.48 0.40
N GLU A 14 -0.66 -19.61 -0.59
CA GLU A 14 0.65 -19.09 -0.99
C GLU A 14 1.18 -18.06 0.00
N THR A 15 2.52 -18.02 0.12
CA THR A 15 3.20 -16.97 0.89
C THR A 15 3.32 -15.71 0.04
N GLU A 16 2.87 -14.59 0.59
CA GLU A 16 2.95 -13.28 -0.04
C GLU A 16 3.62 -12.28 0.92
N PHE A 17 4.20 -11.23 0.35
CA PHE A 17 4.87 -10.16 1.10
C PHE A 17 4.22 -8.83 0.79
N ILE A 18 3.63 -8.22 1.82
CA ILE A 18 3.03 -6.90 1.72
C ILE A 18 4.07 -5.83 2.08
N PHE A 19 4.16 -4.79 1.28
CA PHE A 19 5.04 -3.64 1.55
C PHE A 19 4.46 -2.37 0.93
N ASN A 20 5.03 -1.22 1.28
CA ASN A 20 4.64 0.06 0.72
C ASN A 20 5.67 0.54 -0.29
N ALA A 21 5.22 1.09 -1.42
CA ALA A 21 6.10 1.66 -2.43
C ALA A 21 5.50 2.93 -3.03
N THR A 22 6.37 3.84 -3.49
CA THR A 22 5.95 5.09 -4.14
C THR A 22 5.61 4.83 -5.60
N LEU A 23 4.43 5.23 -6.07
CA LEU A 23 4.12 5.21 -7.50
C LEU A 23 4.95 6.27 -8.22
N LYS A 24 5.79 5.85 -9.17
CA LYS A 24 6.69 6.73 -9.92
C LYS A 24 6.16 7.08 -11.30
N LYS A 25 5.53 6.10 -11.96
CA LYS A 25 5.02 6.29 -13.32
C LYS A 25 3.81 5.40 -13.59
N ILE A 26 2.81 5.96 -14.26
CA ILE A 26 1.65 5.22 -14.77
C ILE A 26 1.88 4.82 -16.23
N GLY A 27 1.68 3.54 -16.56
CA GLY A 27 1.73 3.08 -17.94
C GLY A 27 0.45 3.42 -18.70
N GLU A 28 0.61 3.78 -19.98
CA GLU A 28 -0.50 4.25 -20.83
C GLU A 28 -1.34 3.11 -21.43
N LYS A 29 -0.75 1.91 -21.54
CA LYS A 29 -1.38 0.79 -22.23
C LYS A 29 -2.13 -0.12 -21.26
N VAL A 30 -3.42 -0.30 -21.51
CA VAL A 30 -4.22 -1.35 -20.87
C VAL A 30 -3.89 -2.69 -21.51
N LEU A 31 -3.66 -3.69 -20.66
CA LEU A 31 -3.36 -5.07 -20.99
C LEU A 31 -4.40 -5.97 -20.35
N THR A 32 -4.57 -7.18 -20.90
CA THR A 32 -5.52 -8.17 -20.40
C THR A 32 -4.79 -9.48 -20.19
N ASN A 33 -4.95 -10.09 -19.01
CA ASN A 33 -4.35 -11.40 -18.73
C ASN A 33 -5.24 -12.55 -19.24
N SER A 34 -4.76 -13.79 -19.12
CA SER A 34 -5.49 -14.99 -19.53
C SER A 34 -6.83 -15.21 -18.81
N ASN A 35 -7.06 -14.53 -17.69
CA ASN A 35 -8.30 -14.57 -16.92
C ASN A 35 -9.21 -13.36 -17.22
N GLU A 36 -9.00 -12.70 -18.36
CA GLU A 36 -9.76 -11.53 -18.82
C GLU A 36 -9.71 -10.31 -17.87
N LYS A 37 -8.75 -10.28 -16.94
CA LYS A 37 -8.57 -9.14 -16.04
C LYS A 37 -7.71 -8.09 -16.72
N GLU A 38 -8.26 -6.89 -16.84
CA GLU A 38 -7.56 -5.71 -17.33
C GLU A 38 -6.62 -5.15 -16.26
N TYR A 39 -5.45 -4.69 -16.71
CA TYR A 39 -4.43 -4.08 -15.87
C TYR A 39 -3.56 -3.12 -16.68
N ILE A 40 -2.85 -2.25 -15.97
CA ILE A 40 -1.76 -1.44 -16.50
C ILE A 40 -0.46 -1.84 -15.81
N ILE A 41 0.66 -1.57 -16.47
CA ILE A 41 1.98 -1.65 -15.84
C ILE A 41 2.30 -0.29 -15.23
N VAL A 42 2.72 -0.28 -13.97
CA VAL A 42 3.19 0.93 -13.28
C VAL A 42 4.64 0.76 -12.84
N THR A 43 5.36 1.86 -12.69
CA THR A 43 6.69 1.87 -12.07
C THR A 43 6.54 2.29 -10.62
N ILE A 44 7.08 1.50 -9.69
CA ILE A 44 7.13 1.81 -8.27
C ILE A 44 8.57 1.93 -7.78
N GLY A 45 8.79 2.81 -6.80
CA GLY A 45 10.07 3.03 -6.14
C GLY A 45 10.02 2.60 -4.67
N PHE A 46 11.01 1.83 -4.24
CA PHE A 46 11.17 1.36 -2.86
C PHE A 46 12.64 1.06 -2.54
N GLU A 47 12.97 0.88 -1.26
CA GLU A 47 14.33 0.53 -0.83
C GLU A 47 14.46 -0.98 -0.63
N LEU A 48 15.52 -1.57 -1.18
CA LEU A 48 15.89 -2.97 -0.94
C LEU A 48 16.42 -3.18 0.49
N PRO A 49 16.53 -4.44 0.97
CA PRO A 49 17.10 -4.74 2.29
C PRO A 49 18.54 -4.27 2.49
N ASN A 50 19.31 -4.10 1.41
CA ASN A 50 20.67 -3.55 1.43
C ASN A 50 20.69 -2.01 1.55
N GLY A 51 19.53 -1.35 1.61
CA GLY A 51 19.39 0.11 1.67
C GLY A 51 19.40 0.82 0.31
N GLU A 52 19.53 0.09 -0.80
CA GLU A 52 19.53 0.66 -2.14
C GLU A 52 18.11 1.03 -2.59
N SER A 53 17.92 2.28 -3.04
CA SER A 53 16.68 2.72 -3.68
C SER A 53 16.60 2.20 -5.11
N VAL A 54 15.53 1.48 -5.43
CA VAL A 54 15.32 0.90 -6.76
C VAL A 54 13.95 1.23 -7.32
N GLU A 55 13.84 1.21 -8.65
CA GLU A 55 12.57 1.27 -9.37
C GLU A 55 12.29 -0.04 -10.07
N ARG A 56 11.07 -0.57 -9.92
CA ARG A 56 10.63 -1.83 -10.55
C ARG A 56 9.20 -1.69 -11.07
N THR A 57 8.85 -2.56 -12.01
CA THR A 57 7.49 -2.63 -12.54
C THR A 57 6.57 -3.41 -11.60
N ALA A 58 5.33 -2.96 -11.49
CA ALA A 58 4.24 -3.68 -10.85
C ALA A 58 2.99 -3.69 -11.74
N THR A 59 2.14 -4.68 -11.53
CA THR A 59 0.82 -4.75 -12.16
C THR A 59 -0.20 -3.98 -11.31
N CYS A 60 -0.92 -3.04 -11.90
CA CYS A 60 -2.07 -2.40 -11.28
C CYS A 60 -3.35 -2.80 -12.03
N TYR A 61 -4.20 -3.61 -11.41
CA TYR A 61 -5.47 -4.05 -12.02
C TYR A 61 -6.47 -2.90 -12.13
N LYS A 62 -7.41 -3.02 -13.09
CA LYS A 62 -8.48 -2.05 -13.34
C LYS A 62 -9.24 -1.61 -12.10
N ASN A 63 -9.66 -2.59 -11.30
CA ASN A 63 -10.34 -2.36 -10.03
C ASN A 63 -9.48 -1.62 -8.99
N ASN A 64 -8.23 -1.27 -9.28
CA ASN A 64 -7.40 -0.40 -8.45
C ASN A 64 -7.19 0.96 -9.12
N TYR A 65 -6.72 1.01 -10.38
CA TYR A 65 -6.43 2.31 -10.99
C TYR A 65 -7.68 3.17 -11.25
N GLU A 66 -8.86 2.55 -11.40
CA GLU A 66 -10.12 3.29 -11.58
C GLU A 66 -10.57 4.06 -10.32
N TYR A 67 -10.03 3.74 -9.14
CA TYR A 67 -10.26 4.53 -7.93
C TYR A 67 -9.52 5.88 -7.94
N GLY A 68 -8.67 6.12 -8.94
CA GLY A 68 -7.77 7.26 -8.99
C GLY A 68 -6.46 6.93 -8.29
N ILE A 69 -5.40 6.81 -9.08
CA ILE A 69 -4.03 6.69 -8.59
C ILE A 69 -3.22 7.89 -9.06
N GLU A 70 -2.28 8.33 -8.24
CA GLU A 70 -1.49 9.54 -8.47
C GLU A 70 0.01 9.24 -8.28
N GLU A 71 0.81 9.69 -9.24
CA GLU A 71 2.27 9.61 -9.15
C GLU A 71 2.77 10.42 -7.94
N GLY A 72 3.75 9.87 -7.22
CA GLY A 72 4.31 10.45 -6.01
C GLY A 72 3.68 9.95 -4.70
N LEU A 73 2.51 9.32 -4.73
CA LEU A 73 1.88 8.75 -3.54
C LEU A 73 2.41 7.34 -3.21
N VAL A 74 2.26 6.95 -1.95
CA VAL A 74 2.70 5.64 -1.43
C VAL A 74 1.52 4.68 -1.37
N TYR A 75 1.64 3.56 -2.08
CA TYR A 75 0.60 2.54 -2.20
C TYR A 75 1.01 1.21 -1.57
N LEU A 76 0.00 0.47 -1.13
CA LEU A 76 0.15 -0.91 -0.70
C LEU A 76 0.46 -1.81 -1.90
N CYS A 77 1.57 -2.53 -1.82
CA CYS A 77 2.03 -3.49 -2.81
C CYS A 77 2.07 -4.90 -2.20
N ASN A 78 1.88 -5.89 -3.06
CA ASN A 78 2.00 -7.29 -2.72
C ASN A 78 2.99 -7.95 -3.68
N LEU A 79 4.02 -8.59 -3.10
CA LEU A 79 5.02 -9.39 -3.78
C LEU A 79 4.72 -10.87 -3.54
N ARG A 80 4.69 -11.64 -4.63
CA ARG A 80 4.67 -13.10 -4.61
C ARG A 80 5.73 -13.64 -5.56
N PHE A 81 6.02 -14.93 -5.43
CA PHE A 81 6.91 -15.65 -6.32
C PHE A 81 6.12 -16.72 -7.05
N ASP A 82 6.37 -16.88 -8.35
CA ASP A 82 5.79 -17.99 -9.11
C ASP A 82 6.56 -19.30 -8.85
N GLU A 83 6.12 -20.39 -9.47
CA GLU A 83 6.75 -21.72 -9.33
C GLU A 83 8.22 -21.76 -9.77
N LEU A 84 8.68 -20.77 -10.54
CA LEU A 84 10.05 -20.62 -11.02
C LEU A 84 10.84 -19.57 -10.20
N GLU A 85 10.32 -19.16 -9.04
CA GLU A 85 10.89 -18.14 -8.16
C GLU A 85 11.01 -16.75 -8.80
N ASN A 86 10.24 -16.45 -9.85
CA ASN A 86 10.22 -15.09 -10.39
C ASN A 86 9.34 -14.17 -9.54
N PRO A 87 9.81 -12.96 -9.21
CA PRO A 87 9.03 -12.02 -8.42
C PRO A 87 7.92 -11.39 -9.27
N HIS A 88 6.71 -11.38 -8.73
CA HIS A 88 5.58 -10.66 -9.27
C HIS A 88 5.04 -9.66 -8.25
N ILE A 89 4.99 -8.39 -8.63
CA ILE A 89 4.49 -7.31 -7.77
C ILE A 89 3.15 -6.82 -8.30
N THR A 90 2.19 -6.66 -7.40
CA THR A 90 0.90 -6.04 -7.67
C THR A 90 0.70 -4.81 -6.78
N MET A 91 0.11 -3.75 -7.33
CA MET A 91 -0.18 -2.50 -6.63
C MET A 91 -1.69 -2.33 -6.43
N SER A 92 -2.08 -1.96 -5.21
CA SER A 92 -3.44 -1.62 -4.82
C SER A 92 -3.73 -0.12 -4.98
N HIS A 93 -5.00 0.27 -4.98
CA HIS A 93 -5.43 1.67 -4.82
C HIS A 93 -5.29 2.19 -3.38
N LEU A 94 -5.08 1.28 -2.42
CA LEU A 94 -4.94 1.63 -1.02
C LEU A 94 -3.67 2.45 -0.81
N VAL A 95 -3.86 3.76 -0.68
CA VAL A 95 -2.82 4.68 -0.26
C VAL A 95 -2.50 4.38 1.21
N ASN A 96 -1.23 4.16 1.51
CA ASN A 96 -0.79 4.12 2.89
C ASN A 96 -0.68 5.57 3.39
N GLY A 97 -1.80 6.15 3.78
CA GLY A 97 -1.79 7.37 4.58
C GLY A 97 -1.05 7.10 5.89
N THR A 98 -0.32 8.09 6.41
CA THR A 98 0.29 7.99 7.73
C THR A 98 -0.80 7.60 8.73
N ARG A 99 -0.65 6.45 9.42
CA ARG A 99 -1.60 6.08 10.48
C ARG A 99 -1.63 7.22 11.47
N ALA A 100 -2.83 7.67 11.82
CA ALA A 100 -2.99 8.64 12.88
C ALA A 100 -2.32 8.10 14.15
N SER A 101 -1.46 8.91 14.75
CA SER A 101 -0.70 8.59 15.93
C SER A 101 -1.41 9.11 17.18
N LYS A 102 -0.88 8.78 18.37
CA LYS A 102 -1.44 9.31 19.62
C LYS A 102 -1.29 10.84 19.67
N GLU A 103 -0.23 11.35 19.07
CA GLU A 103 0.11 12.77 18.98
C GLU A 103 -0.99 13.55 18.25
N ASP A 104 -1.51 13.02 17.13
CA ASP A 104 -2.60 13.62 16.36
C ASP A 104 -3.88 13.86 17.19
N PHE A 105 -4.09 13.06 18.24
CA PHE A 105 -5.28 13.15 19.11
C PHE A 105 -4.99 13.69 20.51
N THR A 106 -3.79 14.23 20.77
CA THR A 106 -3.39 14.69 22.11
C THR A 106 -4.31 15.81 22.63
N GLY A 107 -4.83 16.66 21.74
CA GLY A 107 -5.81 17.70 22.09
C GLY A 107 -7.15 17.18 22.62
N ILE A 108 -7.59 15.99 22.18
CA ILE A 108 -8.85 15.37 22.64
C ILE A 108 -8.74 14.93 24.10
N PHE A 109 -7.59 14.39 24.50
CA PHE A 109 -7.34 13.99 25.88
C PHE A 109 -7.28 15.19 26.83
N ASN A 110 -6.76 16.34 26.36
CA ASN A 110 -6.74 17.58 27.13
C ASN A 110 -8.13 18.23 27.24
N LEU A 111 -8.96 18.16 26.20
CA LEU A 111 -10.35 18.63 26.20
C LEU A 111 -11.24 17.83 27.15
N LYS A 112 -11.08 16.50 27.23
CA LYS A 112 -11.81 15.68 28.23
C LYS A 112 -11.53 16.13 29.67
N HIS A 113 -10.32 16.60 29.98
CA HIS A 113 -10.03 17.12 31.32
C HIS A 113 -10.69 18.47 31.63
N HIS A 114 -11.05 19.27 30.62
CA HIS A 114 -11.85 20.48 30.80
C HIS A 114 -13.35 20.17 30.84
N LEU A 115 -13.85 19.35 29.90
CA LEU A 115 -15.27 19.02 29.80
C LEU A 115 -15.79 18.23 31.03
N ILE A 116 -15.00 17.30 31.57
CA ILE A 116 -15.38 16.55 32.79
C ILE A 116 -15.37 17.47 34.03
N LYS A 117 -14.62 18.57 34.03
CA LYS A 117 -14.64 19.56 35.12
C LYS A 117 -15.87 20.47 35.05
N ASP A 118 -16.37 20.76 33.85
CA ASP A 118 -17.55 21.62 33.66
C ASP A 118 -18.88 20.86 33.87
N GLU A 119 -18.93 19.54 33.67
CA GLU A 119 -20.13 18.71 33.95
C GLU A 119 -20.29 18.31 35.43
N LEU A 120 -19.34 18.67 36.31
CA LEU A 120 -19.40 18.39 37.76
C LEU A 120 -19.73 19.63 38.60
N VAL A 121 -20.51 20.57 38.06
CA VAL A 121 -21.06 21.70 38.82
C VAL A 121 -22.60 21.67 38.78
N GLU A 122 -23.14 20.76 39.62
CA GLU A 122 -24.25 20.88 40.60
C GLU A 122 -25.00 19.56 40.78
#